data_AF-A0A6P1GB33-F1
#
_entry.id   AF-A0A6P1GB33-F1
#
_cell.length_a   1.000
_cell.length_b   1.000
_cell.length_c   1.000
_cell.angle_alpha   90.00
_cell.angle_beta   90.00
_cell.angle_gamma   90.00
#
_symmetry.space_group_name_H-M   'P 1'
#
loop_
_entity.id
_entity.type
_entity.pdbx_description
1 polymer ?
#
loop_
_entity_poly.entity_id
_entity_poly.type
_entity_poly.pdbx_seq_one_letter_code
_entity_poly.pdbx_strand_id
1 'polypeptide(L)'
;MTDEFFLRKIIETNRNNAERALWRAVILQAFMDSLTESKRTEDRLARISARGWLLGMCHDFRIVCALAGYDPYYVRRRAQKFMNEKKQLNQLLRKIKDS
;
A
#
# COMPACT_ATOMS: atom_id res chain seq x y z
N MET A 1 -27.84 -14.96 -30.58
CA MET A 1 -27.59 -15.14 -29.13
C MET A 1 -26.09 -15.00 -28.88
N THR A 2 -25.55 -13.77 -28.96
CA THR A 2 -24.09 -13.53 -28.87
C THR A 2 -23.71 -12.16 -28.31
N ASP A 3 -24.52 -11.12 -28.50
CA ASP A 3 -24.11 -9.75 -28.11
C ASP A 3 -24.34 -9.43 -26.63
N GLU A 4 -25.49 -9.80 -26.06
CA GLU A 4 -25.79 -9.48 -24.66
C GLU A 4 -24.84 -10.18 -23.67
N PHE A 5 -24.52 -11.45 -23.94
CA PHE A 5 -23.57 -12.21 -23.12
C PHE A 5 -22.17 -11.61 -23.17
N PHE A 6 -21.72 -11.19 -24.35
CA PHE A 6 -20.40 -10.57 -24.52
C PHE A 6 -20.32 -9.20 -23.82
N LEU A 7 -21.35 -8.36 -23.93
CA LEU A 7 -21.42 -7.08 -23.23
C LEU A 7 -21.41 -7.25 -21.71
N ARG A 8 -22.16 -8.22 -21.18
CA ARG A 8 -22.14 -8.55 -19.74
C ARG A 8 -20.73 -8.93 -19.27
N LYS A 9 -20.03 -9.77 -20.03
CA LYS A 9 -18.65 -10.18 -19.72
C LYS A 9 -17.67 -9.01 -19.76
N ILE A 10 -17.81 -8.09 -20.72
CA ILE A 10 -16.99 -6.87 -20.79
C ILE A 10 -17.24 -5.98 -19.56
N ILE A 11 -18.51 -5.72 -19.22
CA ILE A 11 -18.88 -4.87 -18.08
C ILE A 11 -18.31 -5.46 -16.78
N GLU A 12 -18.47 -6.77 -16.58
CA GLU A 12 -17.96 -7.47 -15.41
C GLU A 12 -16.43 -7.42 -15.33
N THR A 13 -15.75 -7.67 -16.46
CA THR A 13 -14.28 -7.58 -16.52
C THR A 13 -13.79 -6.17 -16.19
N ASN A 14 -14.43 -5.14 -16.75
CA ASN A 14 -14.07 -3.75 -16.47
C ASN A 14 -14.32 -3.38 -15.01
N ARG A 15 -15.42 -3.84 -14.42
CA ARG A 15 -15.73 -3.64 -13.00
C ARG A 15 -14.67 -4.27 -12.11
N ASN A 16 -14.31 -5.54 -12.38
CA ASN A 16 -13.28 -6.25 -11.64
C ASN A 16 -11.90 -5.55 -11.75
N ASN A 17 -11.59 -4.97 -12.91
CA ASN A 17 -10.36 -4.21 -13.11
C ASN A 17 -10.38 -2.88 -12.34
N ALA A 18 -11.49 -2.15 -12.35
CA ALA A 18 -11.63 -0.89 -11.62
C ALA A 18 -11.55 -1.12 -10.10
N GLU A 19 -12.22 -2.16 -9.60
CA GLU A 19 -12.16 -2.54 -8.18
C GLU A 19 -10.74 -2.94 -7.77
N ARG A 20 -10.05 -3.77 -8.55
CA ARG A 20 -8.63 -4.10 -8.31
C ARG A 20 -7.75 -2.86 -8.29
N ALA A 21 -7.98 -1.92 -9.21
CA ALA A 21 -7.22 -0.67 -9.26
C ALA A 21 -7.45 0.18 -8.00
N LEU A 22 -8.68 0.25 -7.50
CA LEU A 22 -9.00 0.92 -6.25
C LEU A 22 -8.22 0.31 -5.08
N TRP A 23 -8.25 -1.02 -4.90
CA TRP A 23 -7.56 -1.67 -3.79
C TRP A 23 -6.03 -1.56 -3.89
N ARG A 24 -5.48 -1.52 -5.11
CA ARG A 24 -4.07 -1.20 -5.34
C ARG A 24 -3.73 0.24 -4.92
N ALA A 25 -4.61 1.19 -5.19
CA ALA A 25 -4.43 2.57 -4.75
C ALA A 25 -4.45 2.70 -3.22
N VAL A 26 -5.32 1.96 -2.53
CA VAL A 26 -5.32 1.90 -1.05
C VAL A 26 -3.98 1.41 -0.51
N ILE A 27 -3.43 0.33 -1.09
CA ILE A 27 -2.11 -0.19 -0.69
C ILE A 27 -1.03 0.86 -0.97
N LEU A 28 -1.03 1.48 -2.16
CA LEU A 28 -0.07 2.53 -2.52
C LEU A 28 -0.11 3.70 -1.55
N GLN A 29 -1.31 4.18 -1.18
CA GLN A 29 -1.48 5.25 -0.20
C GLN A 29 -0.87 4.88 1.15
N ALA A 30 -1.12 3.65 1.64
CA ALA A 30 -0.50 3.18 2.88
C ALA A 30 1.04 3.17 2.79
N PHE A 31 1.63 2.81 1.64
CA PHE A 31 3.08 2.94 1.44
C PHE A 31 3.52 4.41 1.53
N MET A 32 2.86 5.33 0.81
CA MET A 32 3.20 6.75 0.84
C MET A 32 3.12 7.34 2.25
N ASP A 33 2.04 7.05 2.97
CA ASP A 33 1.83 7.51 4.35
C ASP A 33 2.88 6.93 5.30
N SER A 34 3.25 5.66 5.14
CA SER A 34 4.27 5.03 5.97
C SER A 34 5.68 5.63 5.77
N LEU A 35 5.92 6.22 4.61
CA LEU A 35 7.20 6.77 4.16
C LEU A 35 7.28 8.30 4.24
N THR A 36 6.21 9.02 4.58
CA THR A 36 6.25 10.49 4.71
C THR A 36 7.21 10.94 5.82
N GLU A 37 7.89 12.07 5.64
CA GLU A 37 8.78 12.70 6.64
C GLU A 37 8.23 14.01 7.19
N SER A 38 7.00 14.36 6.79
CA SER A 38 6.33 15.52 7.32
C SER A 38 6.26 15.47 8.84
N LYS A 39 6.50 16.65 9.43
CA LYS A 39 6.42 16.92 10.87
C LYS A 39 5.02 17.34 11.31
N ARG A 40 4.09 17.56 10.36
CA ARG A 40 2.69 17.84 10.68
C ARG A 40 2.11 16.69 11.49
N THR A 41 1.31 17.02 12.50
CA THR A 41 0.73 16.03 13.43
C THR A 41 -0.10 14.99 12.69
N GLU A 42 -0.94 15.42 11.74
CA GLU A 42 -1.78 14.55 10.91
C GLU A 42 -0.94 13.52 10.14
N ASP A 43 0.09 13.97 9.43
CA ASP A 43 0.99 13.10 8.67
C ASP A 43 1.76 12.13 9.57
N ARG A 44 2.09 12.55 10.80
CA ARG A 44 2.72 11.67 11.79
C ARG A 44 1.77 10.57 12.25
N LEU A 45 0.49 10.89 12.50
CA LEU A 45 -0.52 9.91 12.89
C LEU A 45 -0.83 8.94 11.74
N ALA A 46 -1.01 9.47 10.52
CA ALA A 46 -1.19 8.67 9.31
C ALA A 46 -0.03 7.69 9.11
N ARG A 47 1.21 8.15 9.28
CA ARG A 47 2.41 7.30 9.21
C ARG A 47 2.42 6.18 10.23
N ILE A 48 2.05 6.46 11.48
CA ILE A 48 2.00 5.42 12.54
C ILE A 48 0.92 4.40 12.21
N SER A 49 -0.27 4.86 11.83
CA SER A 49 -1.39 4.00 11.44
C SER A 49 -1.05 3.12 10.24
N ALA A 50 -0.52 3.71 9.16
CA ALA A 50 -0.14 3.00 7.94
C ALA A 50 0.94 1.93 8.20
N ARG A 51 1.92 2.23 9.05
CA ARG A 51 2.93 1.24 9.47
C ARG A 51 2.31 0.10 10.26
N GLY A 52 1.41 0.40 11.19
CA GLY A 52 0.67 -0.61 11.95
C GLY A 52 -0.14 -1.52 11.03
N TRP A 53 -0.85 -0.93 10.07
CA TRP A 53 -1.67 -1.65 9.10
C TRP A 53 -0.85 -2.56 8.17
N LEU A 54 0.23 -2.04 7.56
CA LEU A 54 1.11 -2.79 6.66
C LEU A 54 1.88 -3.91 7.34
N LEU A 55 2.27 -3.74 8.61
CA LEU A 55 3.11 -4.69 9.33
C LEU A 55 2.32 -5.65 10.23
N GLY A 56 1.11 -5.26 10.63
CA GLY A 56 0.28 -5.96 11.62
C GLY A 56 -0.46 -7.19 11.10
N MET A 57 -0.54 -7.41 9.78
CA MET A 57 -1.26 -8.55 9.18
C MET A 57 -2.72 -8.69 9.66
N CYS A 58 -3.39 -7.58 9.92
CA CYS A 58 -4.79 -7.60 10.36
C CYS A 58 -5.72 -8.16 9.27
N HIS A 59 -6.94 -8.53 9.67
CA HIS A 59 -7.93 -9.12 8.78
C HIS A 59 -8.20 -8.23 7.54
N ASP A 60 -8.46 -6.95 7.77
CA ASP A 60 -8.75 -5.99 6.70
C ASP A 60 -7.57 -5.83 5.73
N PHE A 61 -6.34 -5.82 6.23
CA PHE A 61 -5.15 -5.79 5.37
C PHE A 61 -5.08 -7.01 4.44
N ARG A 62 -5.38 -8.21 4.97
CA ARG A 62 -5.39 -9.45 4.18
C ARG A 62 -6.50 -9.43 3.12
N ILE A 63 -7.67 -8.90 3.47
CA ILE A 63 -8.77 -8.72 2.52
C ILE A 63 -8.36 -7.75 1.41
N VAL A 64 -7.85 -6.58 1.76
CA VAL A 64 -7.42 -5.57 0.77
C VAL A 64 -6.34 -6.12 -0.16
N CYS A 65 -5.38 -6.90 0.37
CA CYS A 65 -4.38 -7.58 -0.47
C CYS A 65 -5.03 -8.57 -1.43
N ALA A 66 -5.96 -9.41 -0.96
CA ALA A 66 -6.67 -10.36 -1.82
C ALA A 66 -7.48 -9.65 -2.92
N LEU A 67 -8.19 -8.58 -2.58
CA LEU A 67 -8.98 -7.78 -3.53
C LEU A 67 -8.09 -7.04 -4.55
N ALA A 68 -6.88 -6.62 -4.14
CA ALA A 68 -5.88 -6.03 -5.03
C ALA A 68 -5.16 -7.06 -5.93
N GLY A 69 -5.32 -8.36 -5.66
CA GLY A 69 -4.62 -9.45 -6.33
C GLY A 69 -3.17 -9.63 -5.88
N TYR A 70 -2.87 -9.35 -4.61
CA TYR A 70 -1.53 -9.50 -4.02
C TYR A 70 -1.50 -10.51 -2.87
N ASP A 71 -0.36 -11.18 -2.72
CA ASP A 71 -0.05 -11.93 -1.50
C ASP A 71 0.23 -10.96 -0.34
N PRO A 72 -0.51 -11.01 0.78
CA PRO A 72 -0.28 -10.13 1.93
C PRO A 72 1.13 -10.27 2.52
N TYR A 73 1.74 -11.47 2.48
CA TYR A 73 3.10 -11.64 2.98
C TYR A 73 4.12 -10.93 2.08
N TYR A 74 3.95 -11.01 0.77
CA TYR A 74 4.76 -10.25 -0.18
C TYR A 74 4.67 -8.74 0.07
N VAL A 75 3.46 -8.19 0.21
CA VAL A 75 3.24 -6.76 0.46
C VAL A 75 3.90 -6.34 1.77
N ARG A 76 3.70 -7.09 2.86
CA ARG A 76 4.33 -6.83 4.16
C ARG A 76 5.86 -6.86 4.10
N ARG A 77 6.45 -7.86 3.43
CA ARG A 77 7.92 -7.95 3.26
C ARG A 77 8.46 -6.73 2.53
N ARG A 78 7.77 -6.26 1.48
CA ARG A 78 8.14 -5.04 0.74
C ARG A 78 8.05 -3.80 1.62
N ALA A 79 6.96 -3.65 2.39
CA ALA A 79 6.79 -2.57 3.35
C ALA A 79 7.92 -2.51 4.37
N GLN A 80 8.26 -3.66 4.98
CA GLN A 80 9.34 -3.75 5.94
C GLN A 80 10.71 -3.39 5.33
N LYS A 81 10.98 -3.85 4.10
CA LYS A 81 12.22 -3.52 3.38
C LYS A 81 12.34 -1.99 3.17
N PHE A 82 11.33 -1.34 2.61
CA PHE A 82 11.40 0.11 2.34
C PHE A 82 11.53 0.95 3.62
N MET A 83 10.86 0.56 4.71
CA MET A 83 10.99 1.26 5.98
C MET A 83 12.41 1.13 6.56
N ASN A 84 13.05 -0.03 6.42
CA ASN A 84 14.42 -0.26 6.86
C ASN A 84 15.42 0.56 6.02
N GLU A 85 15.28 0.55 4.70
CA GLU A 85 16.10 1.34 3.78
C GLU A 85 15.98 2.84 4.09
N LYS A 86 14.75 3.34 4.31
CA LYS A 86 14.52 4.73 4.69
C LYS A 86 15.18 5.07 6.04
N LYS A 87 15.11 4.16 7.02
CA LYS A 87 15.77 4.35 8.32
C LYS A 87 17.29 4.45 8.16
N GLN A 88 17.89 3.60 7.33
CA GLN A 88 19.33 3.62 7.04
C GLN A 88 19.75 4.92 6.36
N LEU A 89 18.99 5.35 5.33
CA LEU A 89 19.24 6.61 4.63
C LEU A 89 19.23 7.80 5.61
N ASN A 90 18.23 7.87 6.48
CA ASN A 90 18.11 8.95 7.46
C ASN A 90 19.24 8.96 8.49
N GLN A 91 19.81 7.80 8.83
CA GLN A 91 20.99 7.72 9.68
C GLN A 91 22.24 8.23 8.95
N LEU A 92 22.41 7.90 7.68
CA LEU A 92 23.52 8.38 6.86
C LEU A 92 23.48 9.90 6.67
N LEU A 93 22.31 10.45 6.34
CA LEU A 93 22.12 11.89 6.15
C LEU A 93 22.43 12.71 7.41
N ARG A 94 22.14 12.16 8.60
CA ARG A 94 22.51 12.80 9.88
C ARG A 94 24.01 12.85 10.08
N LYS A 95 24.70 11.73 9.87
CA LYS A 95 26.17 11.65 9.99
C LYS A 95 26.88 12.66 9.07
N ILE A 96 26.39 12.82 7.84
CA ILE A 96 26.95 13.80 6.89
C ILE A 96 26.73 15.23 7.38
N LYS A 97 25.57 15.53 7.97
CA LYS A 97 25.28 16.87 8.49
C LYS A 97 26.09 17.23 9.74
N ASP A 98 26.45 16.22 10.53
CA ASP A 98 27.18 16.36 11.79
C ASP A 98 28.72 16.28 11.60
N SER A 99 29.20 16.06 10.37
CA SER A 99 30.63 16.06 9.97
C SER A 99 31.03 17.39 9.36
#